data_AF-A0A060Z381-F1
#
_entry.id   AF-A0A060Z381-F1
#
_cell.length_a   1.000
_cell.length_b   1.000
_cell.length_c   1.000
_cell.angle_alpha   90.00
_cell.angle_beta   90.00
_cell.angle_gamma   90.00
#
_symmetry.space_group_name_H-M   'P 1'
#
loop_
_entity.id
_entity.type
_entity.pdbx_description
1 polymer ?
#
loop_
_entity_poly.entity_id
_entity_poly.type
_entity_poly.pdbx_seq_one_letter_code
_entity_poly.pdbx_strand_id
1 'polypeptide(L)'
;CVFVCVITKLGWFDCQKDDYVFRNVIADVTRFLQDSVEHCIIGVTILSQLTNEINQADTSHPLTKHRKIASSFRDSSLFDIFTLSCNLLKQASGKNLNLNDESQHGLLMQLLKLSHNCLNYDFIGTSTDESSDDLCTVQIPTSWRSAFLDSSTLQLFFDLYHSIPPSLSPLVLSCLVQIASVRRSLFNNAERAKFLSHLVDGVKRILENPQSLSDPNNYHEFCRLLARLKSNYQLGELVKVENYPEVIRLIANFTVTSLQHWEFAPNSVHYLLSLWQRLAASVPYVKATEPHLLETYTPEVTKAYITSRLESVCIILR
;
A
#
# COMPACT_ATOMS: atom_id res chain seq x y z
N CYS A 1 -3.42 -2.80 -25.69
CA CYS A 1 -2.40 -2.88 -24.64
C CYS A 1 -2.12 -4.33 -24.21
N VAL A 2 -3.13 -5.14 -23.84
CA VAL A 2 -2.95 -6.55 -23.39
C VAL A 2 -2.11 -7.41 -24.35
N PHE A 3 -2.42 -7.39 -25.65
CA PHE A 3 -1.68 -8.18 -26.65
C PHE A 3 -0.18 -7.87 -26.68
N VAL A 4 0.19 -6.58 -26.58
CA VAL A 4 1.59 -6.16 -26.52
C VAL A 4 2.25 -6.70 -25.25
N CYS A 5 1.58 -6.64 -24.10
CA CYS A 5 2.11 -7.12 -22.83
C CYS A 5 2.37 -8.64 -22.85
N VAL A 6 1.43 -9.41 -23.42
CA VAL A 6 1.56 -10.86 -23.58
C VAL A 6 2.75 -11.20 -24.49
N ILE A 7 2.88 -10.51 -25.64
CA ILE A 7 4.04 -10.70 -26.53
C ILE A 7 5.34 -10.38 -25.81
N THR A 8 5.41 -9.24 -25.12
CA THR A 8 6.61 -8.84 -24.36
C THR A 8 7.00 -9.86 -23.29
N LYS A 9 6.02 -10.41 -22.56
CA LYS A 9 6.24 -11.48 -21.58
C LYS A 9 6.76 -12.76 -22.25
N LEU A 10 6.14 -13.20 -23.35
CA LEU A 10 6.53 -14.43 -24.04
C LEU A 10 7.93 -14.33 -24.66
N GLY A 11 8.26 -13.16 -25.22
CA GLY A 11 9.56 -12.85 -25.83
C GLY A 11 10.60 -12.27 -24.87
N TRP A 12 10.37 -12.26 -23.55
CA TRP A 12 11.25 -11.57 -22.58
C TRP A 12 12.74 -12.00 -22.63
N PHE A 13 13.01 -13.21 -23.11
CA PHE A 13 14.36 -13.76 -23.29
C PHE A 13 14.75 -13.92 -24.77
N ASP A 14 13.91 -13.50 -25.71
CA ASP A 14 14.25 -13.53 -27.13
C ASP A 14 15.32 -12.48 -27.40
N CYS A 15 16.41 -12.95 -28.00
CA CYS A 15 17.59 -12.15 -28.27
C CYS A 15 17.79 -12.04 -29.79
N GLN A 16 17.90 -10.81 -30.29
CA GLN A 16 18.24 -10.54 -31.69
C GLN A 16 19.52 -9.72 -31.73
N LYS A 17 20.57 -10.25 -32.36
CA LYS A 17 21.89 -9.58 -32.47
C LYS A 17 22.42 -9.08 -31.12
N ASP A 18 22.37 -9.93 -30.10
CA ASP A 18 22.79 -9.65 -28.72
C ASP A 18 21.96 -8.60 -27.95
N ASP A 19 20.82 -8.17 -28.51
CA ASP A 19 19.86 -7.29 -27.83
C ASP A 19 18.58 -8.04 -27.43
N TYR A 20 18.14 -7.82 -26.19
CA TYR A 20 16.86 -8.31 -25.68
C TYR A 20 15.76 -7.31 -26.05
N VAL A 21 15.35 -7.32 -27.32
CA VAL A 21 14.44 -6.33 -27.91
C VAL A 21 13.15 -6.10 -27.12
N PHE A 22 12.60 -7.13 -26.46
CA PHE A 22 11.38 -7.01 -25.66
C PHE A 22 11.58 -6.34 -24.29
N ARG A 23 12.83 -6.19 -23.82
CA ARG A 23 13.16 -5.46 -22.58
C ARG A 23 13.27 -3.95 -22.80
N ASN A 24 13.37 -3.51 -24.05
CA ASN A 24 13.39 -2.09 -24.41
C ASN A 24 12.03 -1.39 -24.30
N VAL A 25 10.98 -2.14 -23.94
CA VAL A 25 9.60 -1.63 -23.78
C VAL A 25 9.51 -0.40 -22.87
N ILE A 26 10.34 -0.29 -21.83
CA ILE A 26 10.36 0.91 -20.98
C ILE A 26 10.83 2.13 -21.79
N ALA A 27 11.92 2.00 -22.54
CA ALA A 27 12.47 3.08 -23.35
C ALA A 27 11.49 3.49 -24.46
N ASP A 28 10.82 2.53 -25.09
CA ASP A 28 9.82 2.80 -26.12
C ASP A 28 8.58 3.47 -25.56
N VAL A 29 8.08 2.99 -24.41
CA VAL A 29 6.91 3.57 -23.75
C VAL A 29 7.21 4.97 -23.20
N THR A 30 8.44 5.23 -22.77
CA THR A 30 8.84 6.55 -22.26
C THR A 30 8.70 7.66 -23.32
N ARG A 31 8.76 7.32 -24.61
CA ARG A 31 8.52 8.29 -25.70
C ARG A 31 7.09 8.84 -25.69
N PHE A 32 6.10 8.01 -25.37
CA PHE A 32 4.70 8.43 -25.27
C PHE A 32 4.44 9.40 -24.11
N LEU A 33 5.34 9.47 -23.13
CA LEU A 33 5.17 10.32 -21.95
C LEU A 33 5.51 11.80 -22.23
N GLN A 34 6.10 12.10 -23.40
CA GLN A 34 6.60 13.43 -23.74
C GLN A 34 5.63 14.27 -24.58
N ASP A 35 4.60 13.66 -25.19
CA ASP A 35 3.77 14.33 -26.19
C ASP A 35 2.51 14.99 -25.61
N SER A 36 1.52 14.20 -25.17
CA SER A 36 0.26 14.70 -24.61
C SER A 36 -0.20 13.88 -23.41
N VAL A 37 -1.16 14.41 -22.64
CA VAL A 37 -1.77 13.69 -21.50
C VAL A 37 -2.37 12.36 -21.95
N GLU A 38 -3.01 12.32 -23.13
CA GLU A 38 -3.57 11.09 -23.70
C GLU A 38 -2.50 10.04 -24.03
N HIS A 39 -1.39 10.46 -24.65
CA HIS A 39 -0.26 9.56 -24.92
C HIS A 39 0.38 9.08 -23.61
N CYS A 40 0.47 9.95 -22.61
CA CYS A 40 0.96 9.60 -21.28
C CYS A 40 0.07 8.53 -20.62
N ILE A 41 -1.26 8.69 -20.69
CA ILE A 41 -2.22 7.69 -20.20
C ILE A 41 -2.00 6.34 -20.90
N ILE A 42 -1.81 6.32 -22.21
CA ILE A 42 -1.54 5.09 -22.97
C ILE A 42 -0.25 4.43 -22.48
N GLY A 43 0.84 5.21 -22.36
CA GLY A 43 2.13 4.70 -21.90
C GLY A 43 2.06 4.11 -20.48
N VAL A 44 1.48 4.85 -19.54
CA VAL A 44 1.27 4.38 -18.16
C VAL A 44 0.39 3.12 -18.12
N THR A 45 -0.67 3.08 -18.96
CA THR A 45 -1.54 1.90 -19.07
C THR A 45 -0.78 0.67 -19.57
N ILE A 46 0.10 0.83 -20.56
CA ILE A 46 0.94 -0.27 -21.06
C ILE A 46 1.86 -0.79 -19.96
N LEU A 47 2.57 0.10 -19.23
CA LEU A 47 3.45 -0.31 -18.13
C LEU A 47 2.67 -1.00 -17.01
N SER A 48 1.47 -0.50 -16.71
CA SER A 48 0.60 -1.04 -15.65
C SER A 48 0.12 -2.45 -16.00
N GLN A 49 -0.34 -2.64 -17.24
CA GLN A 49 -0.75 -3.96 -17.74
C GLN A 49 0.43 -4.90 -17.87
N LEU A 50 1.59 -4.45 -18.34
CA LEU A 50 2.80 -5.26 -18.44
C LEU A 50 3.26 -5.76 -17.07
N THR A 51 3.27 -4.88 -16.06
CA THR A 51 3.64 -5.23 -14.69
C THR A 51 2.75 -6.33 -14.14
N ASN A 52 1.43 -6.21 -14.31
CA ASN A 52 0.48 -7.24 -13.91
C ASN A 52 0.60 -8.54 -14.71
N GLU A 53 0.74 -8.43 -16.04
CA GLU A 53 0.88 -9.58 -16.93
C GLU A 53 2.12 -10.39 -16.56
N ILE A 54 3.26 -9.74 -16.30
CA ILE A 54 4.48 -10.44 -15.88
C ILE A 54 4.33 -11.02 -14.46
N ASN A 55 3.62 -10.35 -13.55
CA ASN A 55 3.41 -10.83 -12.18
C ASN A 55 2.45 -12.02 -12.10
N GLN A 56 1.50 -12.15 -13.03
CA GLN A 56 0.52 -13.23 -13.03
C GLN A 56 1.06 -14.49 -13.72
N ALA A 57 1.04 -15.60 -12.98
CA ALA A 57 1.36 -16.91 -13.51
C ALA A 57 0.27 -17.36 -14.48
N ASP A 58 0.67 -17.78 -15.68
CA ASP A 58 -0.23 -18.37 -16.66
C ASP A 58 -0.32 -19.88 -16.40
N THR A 59 -1.54 -20.42 -16.29
CA THR A 59 -1.79 -21.85 -16.07
C THR A 59 -1.37 -22.70 -17.27
N SER A 60 -1.21 -22.11 -18.45
CA SER A 60 -0.83 -22.80 -19.69
C SER A 60 0.68 -23.00 -19.87
N HIS A 61 1.52 -22.36 -19.05
CA HIS A 61 2.98 -22.39 -19.19
C HIS A 61 3.69 -22.96 -17.95
N PRO A 62 4.90 -23.55 -18.09
CA PRO A 62 5.65 -24.03 -16.95
C PRO A 62 5.97 -22.91 -15.95
N LEU A 63 5.64 -23.11 -14.67
CA LEU A 63 5.90 -22.17 -13.58
C LEU A 63 7.39 -21.78 -13.45
N THR A 64 8.30 -22.66 -13.86
CA THR A 64 9.75 -22.36 -13.91
C THR A 64 10.10 -21.29 -14.93
N LYS A 65 9.44 -21.26 -16.10
CA LYS A 65 9.62 -20.22 -17.11
C LYS A 65 9.05 -18.89 -16.61
N HIS A 66 7.84 -18.91 -16.05
CA HIS A 66 7.22 -17.73 -15.46
C HIS A 66 8.10 -17.10 -14.37
N ARG A 67 8.55 -17.87 -13.37
CA ARG A 67 9.42 -17.36 -12.30
C ARG A 67 10.74 -16.74 -12.80
N LYS A 68 11.32 -17.29 -13.87
CA LYS A 68 12.52 -16.71 -14.50
C LYS A 68 12.23 -15.36 -15.15
N ILE A 69 11.11 -15.23 -15.86
CA ILE A 69 10.68 -13.96 -16.47
C ILE A 69 10.40 -12.93 -15.37
N ALA A 70 9.58 -13.30 -14.38
CA ALA A 70 9.21 -12.44 -13.26
C ALA A 70 10.44 -11.92 -12.49
N SER A 71 11.36 -12.82 -12.12
CA SER A 71 12.60 -12.42 -11.43
C SER A 71 13.46 -11.49 -12.29
N SER A 72 13.59 -11.79 -13.58
CA SER A 72 14.35 -10.94 -14.51
C SER A 72 13.73 -9.54 -14.65
N PHE A 73 12.41 -9.44 -14.78
CA PHE A 73 11.69 -8.15 -14.84
C PHE A 73 11.81 -7.34 -13.54
N ARG A 74 11.64 -8.00 -12.39
CA ARG A 74 11.85 -7.42 -11.06
C ARG A 74 13.22 -6.75 -10.94
N ASP A 75 14.26 -7.44 -11.39
CA ASP A 75 15.65 -7.01 -11.19
C ASP A 75 16.14 -5.99 -12.24
N SER A 76 15.53 -5.96 -13.43
CA SER A 76 16.00 -5.13 -14.56
C SER A 76 15.10 -3.96 -14.95
N SER A 77 13.86 -3.90 -14.48
CA SER A 77 12.85 -3.01 -15.07
C SER A 77 11.85 -2.43 -14.05
N LEU A 78 11.42 -3.25 -13.09
CA LEU A 78 10.33 -2.88 -12.18
C LEU A 78 10.64 -1.62 -11.33
N PHE A 79 11.90 -1.45 -10.90
CA PHE A 79 12.28 -0.29 -10.10
C PHE A 79 12.21 1.03 -10.88
N ASP A 80 12.65 0.99 -12.14
CA ASP A 80 12.62 2.15 -13.03
C ASP A 80 11.17 2.56 -13.33
N ILE A 81 10.29 1.58 -13.51
CA ILE A 81 8.85 1.79 -13.69
C ILE A 81 8.23 2.45 -12.44
N PHE A 82 8.57 1.96 -11.24
CA PHE A 82 8.08 2.56 -9.98
C PHE A 82 8.61 3.99 -9.78
N THR A 83 9.87 4.23 -10.10
CA THR A 83 10.49 5.56 -9.99
C THR A 83 9.84 6.53 -10.97
N LEU A 84 9.61 6.08 -12.21
CA LEU A 84 8.90 6.83 -13.23
C LEU A 84 7.47 7.18 -12.79
N SER A 85 6.73 6.22 -12.23
CA SER A 85 5.36 6.46 -11.76
C SER A 85 5.32 7.50 -10.63
N CYS A 86 6.25 7.43 -9.67
CA CYS A 86 6.38 8.41 -8.60
C CYS A 86 6.71 9.81 -9.13
N ASN A 87 7.61 9.91 -10.10
CA ASN A 87 7.98 11.20 -10.71
C ASN A 87 6.81 11.83 -11.48
N LEU A 88 6.07 11.03 -12.25
CA LEU A 88 4.87 11.48 -12.95
C LEU A 88 3.77 11.88 -11.97
N LEU A 89 3.59 11.14 -10.87
CA LEU A 89 2.65 11.51 -9.80
C LEU A 89 3.01 12.87 -9.18
N LYS A 90 4.30 13.11 -8.86
CA LYS A 90 4.78 14.41 -8.36
C LYS A 90 4.51 15.55 -9.36
N GLN A 91 4.71 15.31 -10.65
CA GLN A 91 4.45 16.31 -11.69
C GLN A 91 2.96 16.59 -11.89
N ALA A 92 2.14 15.54 -11.84
CA ALA A 92 0.68 15.64 -11.97
C ALA A 92 0.07 16.31 -10.72
N SER A 93 0.62 16.05 -9.53
CA SER A 93 0.12 16.63 -8.27
C SER A 93 0.54 18.09 -8.04
N GLY A 94 1.71 18.49 -8.52
CA GLY A 94 2.27 19.83 -8.28
C GLY A 94 1.73 20.96 -9.16
N LYS A 95 1.11 20.66 -10.30
CA LYS A 95 0.56 21.67 -11.23
C LYS A 95 -0.93 21.82 -11.01
N ASN A 96 -1.39 22.84 -10.26
CA ASN A 96 -2.79 23.26 -10.07
C ASN A 96 -3.81 22.17 -10.45
N LEU A 97 -3.91 21.14 -9.61
CA LEU A 97 -4.67 19.93 -9.90
C LEU A 97 -6.11 20.32 -10.25
N ASN A 98 -6.50 20.18 -11.52
CA ASN A 98 -7.87 20.44 -11.92
C ASN A 98 -8.67 19.17 -11.69
N LEU A 99 -9.24 19.05 -10.49
CA LEU A 99 -10.04 17.89 -10.07
C LEU A 99 -11.26 17.64 -10.97
N ASN A 100 -11.67 18.62 -11.79
CA ASN A 100 -12.79 18.53 -12.73
C ASN A 100 -12.36 18.11 -14.15
N ASP A 101 -11.06 18.00 -14.43
CA ASP A 101 -10.55 17.56 -15.72
C ASP A 101 -10.49 16.02 -15.74
N GLU A 102 -11.38 15.41 -16.54
CA GLU A 102 -11.46 13.96 -16.71
C GLU A 102 -10.14 13.34 -17.19
N SER A 103 -9.36 14.07 -18.00
CA SER A 103 -8.08 13.58 -18.51
C SER A 103 -7.03 13.51 -17.41
N GLN A 104 -6.96 14.52 -16.52
CA GLN A 104 -6.08 14.52 -15.36
C GLN A 104 -6.50 13.46 -14.34
N HIS A 105 -7.80 13.31 -14.11
CA HIS A 105 -8.35 12.25 -13.27
C HIS A 105 -7.95 10.85 -13.79
N GLY A 106 -8.14 10.62 -15.09
CA GLY A 106 -7.75 9.38 -15.76
C GLY A 106 -6.25 9.10 -15.65
N LEU A 107 -5.41 10.10 -15.85
CA LEU A 107 -3.95 9.97 -15.70
C LEU A 107 -3.55 9.60 -14.26
N LEU A 108 -4.07 10.30 -13.26
CA LEU A 108 -3.78 10.00 -11.84
C LEU A 108 -4.22 8.59 -11.48
N MET A 109 -5.40 8.16 -11.93
CA MET A 109 -5.88 6.80 -11.71
C MET A 109 -4.91 5.76 -12.27
N GLN A 110 -4.43 5.94 -13.52
CA GLN A 110 -3.49 4.99 -14.13
C GLN A 110 -2.12 5.01 -13.46
N LEU A 111 -1.63 6.18 -13.04
CA LEU A 111 -0.36 6.32 -12.32
C LEU A 111 -0.40 5.67 -10.93
N LEU A 112 -1.50 5.82 -10.20
CA LEU A 112 -1.72 5.17 -8.91
C LEU A 112 -1.82 3.65 -9.07
N LYS A 113 -2.55 3.17 -10.10
CA LYS A 113 -2.60 1.73 -10.44
C LYS A 113 -1.20 1.19 -10.77
N LEU A 114 -0.42 1.90 -11.57
CA LEU A 114 0.94 1.51 -11.91
C LEU A 114 1.82 1.41 -10.66
N SER A 115 1.78 2.43 -9.80
CA SER A 115 2.56 2.46 -8.55
C SER A 115 2.16 1.32 -7.62
N HIS A 116 0.85 1.08 -7.47
CA HIS A 116 0.32 -0.02 -6.69
C HIS A 116 0.77 -1.39 -7.24
N ASN A 117 0.67 -1.61 -8.55
CA ASN A 117 1.10 -2.87 -9.18
C ASN A 117 2.61 -3.12 -8.98
N CYS A 118 3.42 -2.07 -8.99
CA CYS A 118 4.86 -2.20 -8.69
C CYS A 118 5.11 -2.58 -7.23
N LEU A 119 4.38 -1.97 -6.29
CA LEU A 119 4.51 -2.24 -4.86
C LEU A 119 3.92 -3.60 -4.45
N ASN A 120 2.89 -4.06 -5.16
CA ASN A 120 2.19 -5.33 -4.94
C ASN A 120 2.77 -6.49 -5.77
N TYR A 121 3.95 -6.30 -6.38
CA TYR A 121 4.61 -7.32 -7.17
C TYR A 121 5.05 -8.50 -6.29
N ASP A 122 4.99 -9.74 -6.80
CA ASP A 122 5.52 -10.91 -6.09
C ASP A 122 7.06 -10.91 -6.18
N PHE A 123 7.69 -10.27 -5.21
CA PHE A 123 9.15 -10.16 -5.15
C PHE A 123 9.85 -11.49 -4.82
N ILE A 124 9.15 -12.50 -4.30
CA ILE A 124 9.75 -13.75 -3.83
C ILE A 124 9.56 -14.88 -4.87
N GLY A 125 8.54 -14.78 -5.72
CA GLY A 125 8.18 -15.84 -6.67
C GLY A 125 7.39 -16.97 -6.02
N THR A 126 6.74 -16.67 -4.89
CA THR A 126 5.73 -17.53 -4.28
C THR A 126 4.39 -17.04 -4.81
N SER A 127 3.83 -17.74 -5.79
CA SER A 127 2.44 -17.53 -6.20
C SER A 127 1.60 -17.54 -4.94
N THR A 128 1.18 -16.37 -4.48
CA THR A 128 0.46 -16.24 -3.21
C THR A 128 -0.86 -16.97 -3.41
N ASP A 129 -1.03 -18.07 -2.70
CA ASP A 129 -2.33 -18.67 -2.48
C ASP A 129 -3.23 -17.55 -1.92
N GLU A 130 -4.37 -17.28 -2.57
CA GLU A 130 -5.32 -16.24 -2.15
C GLU A 130 -5.91 -16.52 -0.75
N SER A 131 -5.61 -17.69 -0.17
CA SER A 131 -5.92 -18.08 1.20
C SER A 131 -4.94 -17.53 2.28
N SER A 132 -3.84 -16.87 1.87
CA SER A 132 -2.78 -16.41 2.79
C SER A 132 -3.16 -15.12 3.56
N ASP A 133 -2.67 -15.00 4.81
CA ASP A 133 -2.97 -13.89 5.73
C ASP A 133 -2.60 -12.53 5.11
N ASP A 134 -3.58 -11.62 4.90
CA ASP A 134 -3.41 -10.26 4.33
C ASP A 134 -2.67 -9.30 5.30
N LEU A 135 -1.80 -9.82 6.16
CA LEU A 135 -0.91 -9.07 7.05
C LEU A 135 0.57 -9.39 6.83
N CYS A 136 0.90 -10.10 5.73
CA CYS A 136 2.27 -10.48 5.36
C CYS A 136 3.18 -9.28 5.01
N THR A 137 4.44 -9.32 5.43
CA THR A 137 5.44 -8.30 5.06
C THR A 137 5.91 -8.46 3.60
N VAL A 138 6.19 -7.35 2.93
CA VAL A 138 6.69 -7.31 1.55
C VAL A 138 8.22 -7.34 1.55
N GLN A 139 8.82 -8.25 0.77
CA GLN A 139 10.27 -8.40 0.66
C GLN A 139 10.82 -7.72 -0.59
N ILE A 140 10.91 -6.39 -0.54
CA ILE A 140 11.43 -5.59 -1.64
C ILE A 140 12.95 -5.79 -1.81
N PRO A 141 13.48 -5.88 -3.06
CA PRO A 141 14.91 -5.92 -3.34
C PRO A 141 15.68 -4.74 -2.74
N THR A 142 16.92 -4.97 -2.31
CA THR A 142 17.79 -3.95 -1.71
C THR A 142 18.13 -2.81 -2.66
N SER A 143 18.06 -3.02 -3.97
CA SER A 143 18.23 -1.96 -4.98
C SER A 143 17.20 -0.84 -4.87
N TRP A 144 16.01 -1.12 -4.31
CA TRP A 144 14.94 -0.13 -4.12
C TRP A 144 15.09 0.67 -2.83
N ARG A 145 16.05 0.31 -1.97
CA ARG A 145 16.19 0.87 -0.62
C ARG A 145 16.22 2.40 -0.63
N SER A 146 16.87 3.02 -1.62
CA SER A 146 16.92 4.48 -1.76
C SER A 146 15.53 5.13 -1.82
N ALA A 147 14.57 4.52 -2.51
CA ALA A 147 13.21 5.03 -2.63
C ALA A 147 12.44 5.01 -1.29
N PHE A 148 12.72 4.05 -0.41
CA PHE A 148 12.07 3.94 0.91
C PHE A 148 12.81 4.72 2.01
N LEU A 149 14.08 5.05 1.81
CA LEU A 149 14.83 5.93 2.70
C LEU A 149 14.58 7.40 2.40
N ASP A 150 14.22 7.73 1.15
CA ASP A 150 13.77 9.07 0.80
C ASP A 150 12.37 9.34 1.39
N SER A 151 12.31 10.24 2.37
CA SER A 151 11.06 10.67 2.99
C SER A 151 10.08 11.26 1.97
N SER A 152 10.57 11.77 0.83
CA SER A 152 9.71 12.34 -0.22
C SER A 152 8.77 11.31 -0.85
N THR A 153 9.15 10.03 -0.89
CA THR A 153 8.31 8.97 -1.45
C THR A 153 7.10 8.70 -0.58
N LEU A 154 7.30 8.48 0.73
CA LEU A 154 6.19 8.26 1.66
C LEU A 154 5.31 9.51 1.75
N GLN A 155 5.94 10.68 1.82
CA GLN A 155 5.27 11.98 1.88
C GLN A 155 4.39 12.21 0.65
N LEU A 156 4.86 11.85 -0.55
CA LEU A 156 4.07 11.94 -1.79
C LEU A 156 2.71 11.26 -1.66
N PHE A 157 2.67 10.02 -1.17
CA PHE A 157 1.41 9.28 -1.06
C PHE A 157 0.49 9.86 0.03
N PHE A 158 1.04 10.31 1.16
CA PHE A 158 0.22 11.00 2.15
C PHE A 158 -0.31 12.34 1.64
N ASP A 159 0.49 13.13 0.91
CA ASP A 159 0.02 14.40 0.37
C ASP A 159 -1.01 14.18 -0.76
N LEU A 160 -0.84 13.14 -1.58
CA LEU A 160 -1.85 12.72 -2.56
C LEU A 160 -3.18 12.39 -1.89
N TYR A 161 -3.17 11.62 -0.79
CA TYR A 161 -4.41 11.26 -0.07
C TYR A 161 -5.22 12.49 0.35
N HIS A 162 -4.55 13.56 0.76
CA HIS A 162 -5.23 14.79 1.20
C HIS A 162 -5.57 15.76 0.07
N SER A 163 -5.05 15.57 -1.15
CA SER A 163 -5.21 16.53 -2.27
C SER A 163 -6.03 16.02 -3.45
N ILE A 164 -6.22 14.71 -3.58
CA ILE A 164 -6.96 14.11 -4.69
C ILE A 164 -8.44 13.84 -4.34
N PRO A 165 -9.31 13.56 -5.33
CA PRO A 165 -10.70 13.23 -5.08
C PRO A 165 -10.87 11.96 -4.24
N PRO A 166 -11.95 11.84 -3.43
CA PRO A 166 -12.24 10.64 -2.65
C PRO A 166 -12.31 9.35 -3.46
N SER A 167 -12.65 9.42 -4.75
CA SER A 167 -12.72 8.25 -5.65
C SER A 167 -11.36 7.62 -6.00
N LEU A 168 -10.26 8.38 -5.86
CA LEU A 168 -8.90 7.87 -6.08
C LEU A 168 -8.16 7.56 -4.77
N SER A 169 -8.67 8.05 -3.65
CA SER A 169 -8.09 7.88 -2.32
C SER A 169 -7.88 6.41 -1.91
N PRO A 170 -8.74 5.42 -2.28
CA PRO A 170 -8.51 4.03 -1.91
C PRO A 170 -7.21 3.49 -2.53
N LEU A 171 -6.91 3.84 -3.79
CA LEU A 171 -5.69 3.40 -4.46
C LEU A 171 -4.42 3.98 -3.80
N VAL A 172 -4.50 5.22 -3.30
CA VAL A 172 -3.41 5.83 -2.53
C VAL A 172 -3.20 5.07 -1.22
N LEU A 173 -4.28 4.77 -0.50
CA LEU A 173 -4.19 3.98 0.72
C LEU A 173 -3.65 2.57 0.45
N SER A 174 -4.04 1.92 -0.65
CA SER A 174 -3.46 0.63 -1.05
C SER A 174 -1.94 0.73 -1.29
N CYS A 175 -1.45 1.81 -1.91
CA CYS A 175 -0.01 2.05 -2.01
C CYS A 175 0.64 2.20 -0.62
N LEU A 176 0.02 2.99 0.28
CA LEU A 176 0.49 3.17 1.65
C LEU A 176 0.51 1.86 2.44
N VAL A 177 -0.48 0.98 2.26
CA VAL A 177 -0.53 -0.37 2.87
C VAL A 177 0.69 -1.19 2.45
N GLN A 178 1.05 -1.19 1.16
CA GLN A 178 2.22 -1.91 0.67
C GLN A 178 3.53 -1.29 1.19
N ILE A 179 3.64 0.04 1.18
CA ILE A 179 4.80 0.77 1.70
C ILE A 179 4.98 0.50 3.21
N ALA A 180 3.90 0.50 3.99
CA ALA A 180 3.92 0.19 5.41
C ALA A 180 4.28 -1.27 5.70
N SER A 181 4.09 -2.16 4.73
CA SER A 181 4.37 -3.60 4.84
C SER A 181 5.82 -3.97 4.49
N VAL A 182 6.65 -3.02 4.07
CA VAL A 182 8.05 -3.28 3.72
C VAL A 182 8.82 -3.84 4.91
N ARG A 183 9.44 -5.01 4.70
CA ARG A 183 10.06 -5.81 5.75
C ARG A 183 11.25 -5.08 6.40
N ARG A 184 11.40 -5.30 7.71
CA ARG A 184 12.52 -4.78 8.53
C ARG A 184 13.90 -4.88 7.89
N SER A 185 14.19 -5.97 7.18
CA SER A 185 15.50 -6.24 6.56
C SER A 185 15.93 -5.19 5.53
N LEU A 186 15.01 -4.38 5.00
CA LEU A 186 15.35 -3.28 4.11
C LEU A 186 16.00 -2.10 4.84
N PHE A 187 15.95 -2.02 6.17
CA PHE A 187 16.38 -0.86 6.96
C PHE A 187 17.41 -1.26 8.03
N ASN A 188 18.29 -0.34 8.39
CA ASN A 188 18.97 -0.40 9.69
C ASN A 188 18.05 0.15 10.80
N ASN A 189 18.43 0.02 12.07
CA ASN A 189 17.56 0.43 13.19
C ASN A 189 17.25 1.94 13.21
N ALA A 190 18.20 2.79 12.85
CA ALA A 190 18.01 4.25 12.88
C ALA A 190 17.10 4.72 11.74
N GLU A 191 17.34 4.23 10.53
CA GLU A 191 16.49 4.49 9.36
C GLU A 191 15.08 3.97 9.57
N ARG A 192 14.94 2.78 10.16
CA ARG A 192 13.64 2.19 10.45
C ARG A 192 12.85 3.02 11.44
N ALA A 193 13.49 3.52 12.50
CA ALA A 193 12.86 4.41 13.46
C ALA A 193 12.41 5.72 12.78
N LYS A 194 13.26 6.30 11.91
CA LYS A 194 12.91 7.49 11.13
C LYS A 194 11.73 7.22 10.20
N PHE A 195 11.75 6.13 9.44
CA PHE A 195 10.66 5.75 8.54
C PHE A 195 9.35 5.53 9.30
N LEU A 196 9.40 4.82 10.43
CA LEU A 196 8.24 4.58 11.28
C LEU A 196 7.64 5.90 11.80
N SER A 197 8.47 6.86 12.21
CA SER A 197 8.00 8.18 12.66
C SER A 197 7.15 8.86 11.58
N HIS A 198 7.67 8.96 10.35
CA HIS A 198 6.94 9.59 9.24
C HIS A 198 5.65 8.81 8.88
N LEU A 199 5.68 7.48 8.98
CA LEU A 199 4.50 6.65 8.75
C LEU A 199 3.41 6.92 9.79
N VAL A 200 3.79 6.98 11.07
CA VAL A 200 2.87 7.27 12.18
C VAL A 200 2.34 8.71 12.10
N ASP A 201 3.17 9.68 11.73
CA ASP A 201 2.75 11.06 11.48
C ASP A 201 1.69 11.16 10.38
N GLY A 202 1.89 10.44 9.27
CA GLY A 202 0.90 10.40 8.18
C GLY A 202 -0.41 9.75 8.60
N VAL A 203 -0.36 8.64 9.36
CA VAL A 203 -1.56 8.00 9.95
C VAL A 203 -2.28 8.95 10.90
N LYS A 204 -1.54 9.69 11.73
CA LYS A 204 -2.10 10.70 12.63
C LYS A 204 -2.90 11.74 11.85
N ARG A 205 -2.32 12.31 10.79
CA ARG A 205 -2.98 13.34 9.95
C ARG A 205 -4.31 12.86 9.36
N ILE A 206 -4.38 11.59 8.95
CA ILE A 206 -5.61 10.96 8.44
C ILE A 206 -6.65 10.84 9.56
N LEU A 207 -6.25 10.41 10.76
CA LEU A 207 -7.15 10.28 11.91
C LEU A 207 -7.68 11.62 12.42
N GLU A 208 -6.89 12.69 12.31
CA GLU A 208 -7.30 14.05 12.65
C GLU A 208 -8.32 14.63 11.65
N ASN A 209 -8.36 14.11 10.42
CA ASN A 209 -9.25 14.55 9.35
C ASN A 209 -10.03 13.37 8.71
N PRO A 210 -10.93 12.71 9.46
CA PRO A 210 -11.53 11.44 9.06
C PRO A 210 -12.62 11.55 7.97
N GLN A 211 -12.82 12.72 7.35
CA GLN A 211 -13.92 12.95 6.40
C GLN A 211 -13.91 11.97 5.23
N SER A 212 -12.73 11.67 4.68
CA SER A 212 -12.58 10.70 3.59
C SER A 212 -12.83 9.25 4.01
N LEU A 213 -12.84 8.95 5.32
CA LEU A 213 -13.09 7.61 5.87
C LEU A 213 -14.59 7.29 6.00
N SER A 214 -15.49 8.20 5.63
CA SER A 214 -16.90 7.87 5.44
C SER A 214 -17.16 7.01 4.20
N ASP A 215 -16.23 7.01 3.23
CA ASP A 215 -16.27 6.08 2.09
C ASP A 215 -15.84 4.67 2.51
N PRO A 216 -16.62 3.60 2.21
CA PRO A 216 -16.30 2.24 2.64
C PRO A 216 -14.96 1.70 2.12
N ASN A 217 -14.53 2.09 0.91
CA ASN A 217 -13.26 1.61 0.34
C ASN A 217 -12.08 2.29 1.02
N ASN A 218 -12.15 3.61 1.25
CA ASN A 218 -11.15 4.33 2.02
C ASN A 218 -11.05 3.79 3.45
N TYR A 219 -12.19 3.57 4.09
CA TYR A 219 -12.25 2.99 5.41
C TYR A 219 -11.59 1.60 5.46
N HIS A 220 -11.89 0.73 4.48
CA HIS A 220 -11.29 -0.60 4.38
C HIS A 220 -9.76 -0.55 4.26
N GLU A 221 -9.25 0.22 3.31
CA GLU A 221 -7.81 0.34 3.08
C GLU A 221 -7.09 1.00 4.26
N PHE A 222 -7.74 1.95 4.94
CA PHE A 222 -7.18 2.55 6.15
C PHE A 222 -7.14 1.56 7.31
N CYS A 223 -8.16 0.71 7.50
CA CYS A 223 -8.12 -0.37 8.48
C CYS A 223 -6.97 -1.35 8.21
N ARG A 224 -6.74 -1.69 6.93
CA ARG A 224 -5.58 -2.50 6.51
C ARG A 224 -4.27 -1.82 6.90
N LEU A 225 -4.13 -0.52 6.61
CA LEU A 225 -2.94 0.27 6.94
C LEU A 225 -2.65 0.26 8.45
N LEU A 226 -3.67 0.47 9.28
CA LEU A 226 -3.52 0.41 10.74
C LEU A 226 -3.04 -0.97 11.20
N ALA A 227 -3.60 -2.05 10.65
CA ALA A 227 -3.18 -3.41 10.97
C ALA A 227 -1.70 -3.66 10.60
N ARG A 228 -1.19 -3.04 9.52
CA ARG A 228 0.23 -3.14 9.13
C ARG A 228 1.19 -2.54 10.14
N LEU A 229 0.78 -1.50 10.88
CA LEU A 229 1.63 -0.91 11.92
C LEU A 229 2.05 -1.95 12.95
N LYS A 230 1.13 -2.81 13.42
CA LYS A 230 1.48 -3.82 14.42
C LYS A 230 2.00 -5.12 13.84
N SER A 231 1.58 -5.51 12.62
CA SER A 231 2.10 -6.74 12.00
C SER A 231 3.56 -6.58 11.58
N ASN A 232 3.97 -5.36 11.18
CA ASN A 232 5.33 -5.10 10.74
C ASN A 232 6.23 -4.45 11.80
N TYR A 233 5.70 -3.69 12.76
CA TYR A 233 6.50 -3.02 13.80
C TYR A 233 6.18 -3.56 15.20
N GLN A 234 7.24 -3.75 15.99
CA GLN A 234 7.10 -4.22 17.37
C GLN A 234 6.54 -3.09 18.24
N LEU A 235 5.78 -3.44 19.30
CA LEU A 235 5.23 -2.44 20.22
C LEU A 235 6.33 -1.58 20.86
N GLY A 236 7.49 -2.18 21.18
CA GLY A 236 8.65 -1.45 21.68
C GLY A 236 9.29 -0.46 20.68
N GLU A 237 8.99 -0.57 19.37
CA GLU A 237 9.35 0.44 18.36
C GLU A 237 8.30 1.55 18.32
N LEU A 238 7.01 1.18 18.38
CA LEU A 238 5.89 2.13 18.32
C LEU A 238 5.89 3.11 19.49
N VAL A 239 6.08 2.65 20.72
CA VAL A 239 6.06 3.50 21.93
C VAL A 239 7.19 4.54 21.97
N LYS A 240 8.22 4.38 21.14
CA LYS A 240 9.36 5.31 21.03
C LYS A 240 9.10 6.44 20.04
N VAL A 241 8.04 6.36 19.25
CA VAL A 241 7.65 7.44 18.34
C VAL A 241 7.07 8.58 19.18
N GLU A 242 7.52 9.80 18.94
CA GLU A 242 7.21 10.98 19.77
C GLU A 242 5.71 11.21 19.96
N ASN A 243 4.92 11.08 18.89
CA ASN A 243 3.47 11.28 18.91
C ASN A 243 2.65 10.01 19.24
N TYR A 244 3.30 8.91 19.63
CA TYR A 244 2.61 7.65 19.92
C TYR A 244 1.42 7.79 20.89
N PRO A 245 1.52 8.50 22.02
CA PRO A 245 0.42 8.64 22.97
C PRO A 245 -0.87 9.20 22.35
N GLU A 246 -0.70 10.15 21.43
CA GLU A 246 -1.82 10.77 20.73
C GLU A 246 -2.37 9.85 19.64
N VAL A 247 -1.50 9.21 18.88
CA VAL A 247 -1.92 8.31 17.79
C VAL A 247 -2.65 7.08 18.33
N ILE A 248 -2.17 6.44 19.41
CA ILE A 248 -2.88 5.28 19.98
C ILE A 248 -4.26 5.66 20.53
N ARG A 249 -4.41 6.87 21.10
CA ARG A 249 -5.71 7.43 21.50
C ARG A 249 -6.64 7.62 20.31
N LEU A 250 -6.14 8.21 19.22
CA LEU A 250 -6.92 8.42 18.00
C LEU A 250 -7.35 7.08 17.37
N ILE A 251 -6.45 6.09 17.32
CA ILE A 251 -6.77 4.72 16.85
C ILE A 251 -7.83 4.07 17.75
N ALA A 252 -7.74 4.23 19.07
CA ALA A 252 -8.72 3.71 20.02
C ALA A 252 -10.11 4.31 19.77
N ASN A 253 -10.18 5.64 19.71
CA ASN A 253 -11.42 6.36 19.40
C ASN A 253 -12.02 5.92 18.07
N PHE A 254 -11.21 5.89 17.01
CA PHE A 254 -11.61 5.42 15.69
C PHE A 254 -12.15 3.99 15.75
N THR A 255 -11.47 3.08 16.47
CA THR A 255 -11.90 1.69 16.60
C THR A 255 -13.22 1.57 17.36
N VAL A 256 -13.40 2.31 18.46
CA VAL A 256 -14.65 2.31 19.23
C VAL A 256 -15.82 2.79 18.37
N THR A 257 -15.66 3.91 17.66
CA THR A 257 -16.69 4.42 16.73
C THR A 257 -17.00 3.43 15.61
N SER A 258 -15.96 2.78 15.08
CA SER A 258 -16.08 1.76 14.02
C SER A 258 -16.87 0.53 14.48
N LEU A 259 -16.67 0.10 15.72
CA LEU A 259 -17.39 -1.05 16.29
C LEU A 259 -18.87 -0.76 16.54
N GLN A 260 -19.20 0.49 16.87
CA GLN A 260 -20.59 0.93 17.04
C GLN A 260 -21.34 1.01 15.70
N HIS A 261 -20.62 1.26 14.59
CA HIS A 261 -21.17 1.39 13.24
C HIS A 261 -20.69 0.26 12.32
N TRP A 262 -20.68 -0.97 12.83
CA TRP A 262 -20.11 -2.13 12.12
C TRP A 262 -20.81 -2.46 10.78
N GLU A 263 -22.07 -2.05 10.63
CA GLU A 263 -22.90 -2.29 9.44
C GLU A 263 -22.32 -1.67 8.16
N PHE A 264 -21.52 -0.59 8.29
CA PHE A 264 -20.96 0.14 7.16
C PHE A 264 -19.81 -0.59 6.45
N ALA A 265 -19.12 -1.51 7.12
CA ALA A 265 -17.98 -2.23 6.56
C ALA A 265 -17.61 -3.50 7.36
N PRO A 266 -18.45 -4.56 7.29
CA PRO A 266 -18.28 -5.76 8.10
C PRO A 266 -16.95 -6.47 7.86
N ASN A 267 -16.44 -6.42 6.62
CA ASN A 267 -15.19 -7.06 6.22
C ASN A 267 -13.93 -6.28 6.64
N SER A 268 -14.06 -5.10 7.23
CA SER A 268 -12.90 -4.26 7.61
C SER A 268 -12.59 -4.30 9.10
N VAL A 269 -13.61 -4.54 9.93
CA VAL A 269 -13.50 -4.52 11.40
C VAL A 269 -12.48 -5.55 11.92
N HIS A 270 -12.33 -6.68 11.23
CA HIS A 270 -11.40 -7.72 11.64
C HIS A 270 -9.93 -7.25 11.65
N TYR A 271 -9.54 -6.29 10.79
CA TYR A 271 -8.20 -5.69 10.81
C TYR A 271 -7.95 -4.91 12.09
N LEU A 272 -8.94 -4.14 12.55
CA LEU A 272 -8.85 -3.39 13.80
C LEU A 272 -8.81 -4.34 15.00
N LEU A 273 -9.65 -5.38 15.01
CA LEU A 273 -9.62 -6.38 16.08
C LEU A 273 -8.28 -7.14 16.12
N SER A 274 -7.74 -7.51 14.96
CA SER A 274 -6.41 -8.13 14.84
C SER A 274 -5.30 -7.21 15.35
N LEU A 275 -5.38 -5.91 15.03
CA LEU A 275 -4.47 -4.90 15.56
C LEU A 275 -4.46 -4.91 17.10
N TRP A 276 -5.63 -4.76 17.72
CA TRP A 276 -5.76 -4.70 19.19
C TRP A 276 -5.37 -6.02 19.86
N GLN A 277 -5.76 -7.16 19.28
CA GLN A 277 -5.37 -8.48 19.77
C GLN A 277 -3.85 -8.66 19.76
N ARG A 278 -3.17 -8.30 18.65
CA ARG A 278 -1.70 -8.38 18.55
C ARG A 278 -0.99 -7.35 19.44
N LEU A 279 -1.58 -6.17 19.66
CA LEU A 279 -1.06 -5.16 20.59
C LEU A 279 -1.11 -5.67 22.03
N ALA A 280 -2.28 -6.08 22.50
CA ALA A 280 -2.49 -6.60 23.85
C ALA A 280 -1.60 -7.83 24.14
N ALA A 281 -1.53 -8.78 23.19
CA ALA A 281 -0.67 -9.95 23.32
C ALA A 281 0.83 -9.61 23.40
N SER A 282 1.24 -8.43 22.92
CA SER A 282 2.65 -8.01 22.98
C SER A 282 3.05 -7.31 24.27
N VAL A 283 2.10 -6.85 25.10
CA VAL A 283 2.35 -6.10 26.35
C VAL A 283 3.33 -6.82 27.29
N PRO A 284 3.19 -8.13 27.59
CA PRO A 284 4.10 -8.82 28.52
C PRO A 284 5.56 -8.88 28.05
N TYR A 285 5.80 -8.63 26.76
CA TYR A 285 7.12 -8.73 26.13
C TYR A 285 7.76 -7.36 25.91
N VAL A 286 7.08 -6.26 26.23
CA VAL A 286 7.61 -4.91 26.07
C VAL A 286 8.64 -4.65 27.17
N LYS A 287 9.85 -4.28 26.75
CA LYS A 287 10.95 -3.83 27.64
C LYS A 287 11.19 -2.32 27.57
N ALA A 288 10.38 -1.61 26.80
CA ALA A 288 10.47 -0.16 26.65
C ALA A 288 10.04 0.53 27.94
N THR A 289 10.67 1.66 28.26
CA THR A 289 10.35 2.47 29.45
C THR A 289 9.18 3.41 29.20
N GLU A 290 8.91 3.70 27.93
CA GLU A 290 7.83 4.57 27.47
C GLU A 290 6.46 3.90 27.70
N PRO A 291 5.44 4.67 28.12
CA PRO A 291 4.12 4.11 28.43
C PRO A 291 3.40 3.62 27.18
N HIS A 292 2.99 2.35 27.17
CA HIS A 292 2.25 1.78 26.04
C HIS A 292 0.77 2.16 26.01
N LEU A 293 0.17 2.62 27.13
CA LEU A 293 -1.24 3.04 27.24
C LEU A 293 -2.31 1.98 26.88
N LEU A 294 -1.90 0.78 26.48
CA LEU A 294 -2.81 -0.32 26.14
C LEU A 294 -3.68 -0.80 27.32
N GLU A 295 -3.25 -0.62 28.57
CA GLU A 295 -4.08 -0.89 29.77
C GLU A 295 -5.30 0.03 29.87
N THR A 296 -5.22 1.23 29.28
CA THR A 296 -6.34 2.18 29.22
C THR A 296 -7.26 1.85 28.05
N TYR A 297 -6.71 1.72 26.84
CA TYR A 297 -7.53 1.66 25.62
C TYR A 297 -8.03 0.26 25.25
N THR A 298 -7.30 -0.82 25.60
CA THR A 298 -7.75 -2.18 25.27
C THR A 298 -9.08 -2.54 25.96
N PRO A 299 -9.29 -2.22 27.26
CA PRO A 299 -10.60 -2.41 27.90
C PRO A 299 -11.72 -1.62 27.24
N GLU A 300 -11.47 -0.37 26.80
CA GLU A 300 -12.47 0.45 26.12
C GLU A 300 -12.92 -0.17 24.78
N VAL A 301 -11.97 -0.59 23.96
CA VAL A 301 -12.24 -1.28 22.68
C VAL A 301 -12.97 -2.60 22.91
N THR A 302 -12.54 -3.37 23.92
CA THR A 302 -13.19 -4.65 24.28
C THR A 302 -14.63 -4.44 24.71
N LYS A 303 -14.88 -3.43 25.55
CA LYS A 303 -16.23 -3.06 25.99
C LYS A 303 -17.09 -2.66 24.78
N ALA A 304 -16.58 -1.80 23.90
CA ALA A 304 -17.31 -1.38 22.70
C ALA A 304 -17.67 -2.57 21.80
N TYR A 305 -16.76 -3.52 21.61
CA TYR A 305 -17.03 -4.75 20.85
C TYR A 305 -18.16 -5.58 21.46
N ILE A 306 -18.08 -5.87 22.77
CA ILE A 306 -19.08 -6.67 23.48
C ILE A 306 -20.45 -5.98 23.42
N THR A 307 -20.50 -4.68 23.72
CA THR A 307 -21.74 -3.89 23.67
C THR A 307 -22.37 -3.92 22.29
N SER A 308 -21.60 -3.65 21.24
CA SER A 308 -22.07 -3.68 19.85
C SER A 308 -22.66 -5.05 19.46
N ARG A 309 -22.04 -6.16 19.89
CA ARG A 309 -22.58 -7.51 19.64
C ARG A 309 -23.86 -7.78 20.42
N LEU A 310 -23.95 -7.37 21.69
CA LEU A 310 -25.18 -7.52 22.47
C LEU A 310 -26.35 -6.71 21.87
N GLU A 311 -26.09 -5.48 21.45
CA GLU A 311 -27.10 -4.60 20.84
C GLU A 311 -27.58 -5.15 19.48
N SER A 312 -26.69 -5.76 18.68
CA SER A 312 -27.07 -6.37 17.41
C SER A 312 -28.10 -7.51 17.55
N VAL A 313 -28.07 -8.25 18.67
CA VAL A 313 -29.06 -9.31 18.95
C VAL A 313 -30.46 -8.73 19.13
N CYS A 314 -30.58 -7.57 19.76
CA CYS A 314 -31.86 -6.88 19.94
C CYS A 314 -32.46 -6.38 18.63
N ILE A 315 -31.62 -6.10 17.62
CA ILE A 315 -32.07 -5.68 16.28
C ILE A 315 -32.59 -6.88 15.49
N ILE A 316 -31.92 -8.04 15.56
CA ILE A 316 -32.31 -9.25 14.81
C ILE A 316 -33.58 -9.92 15.36
N LEU A 317 -33.89 -9.72 16.65
CA LEU A 317 -35.09 -10.28 17.30
C LEU A 317 -36.36 -9.42 17.12
N ARG A 318 -36.28 -8.25 16.47
CA ARG A 318 -37.42 -7.39 16.13
C ARG A 318 -37.86 -7.62 14.68
#